data_AF-A0A4U0XFW2-F1
#
_entry.id   AF-A0A4U0XFW2-F1
#
_cell.length_a   1.000
_cell.length_b   1.000
_cell.length_c   1.000
_cell.angle_alpha   90.00
_cell.angle_beta   90.00
_cell.angle_gamma   90.00
#
_symmetry.space_group_name_H-M   'P 1'
#
loop_
_entity.id
_entity.type
_entity.pdbx_description
1 polymer ?
#
loop_
_entity_poly.entity_id
_entity_poly.type
_entity_poly.pdbx_seq_one_letter_code
_entity_poly.pdbx_strand_id
1 'polypeptide(L)'
;NFNLQPGYIDENGKRRYPATALVCNFSKPTPKKPSLLKHDEVVTLFHELGHGIHDLVSRTTYSRFHGTSTVRDFVEAPSQMLENWCWTASQLRSLSKHYSYLSPEYQSTYELSSSDASKPSEHMPDDLIDNIVKTRHVNDALFNLRQLHFGIFDMTVHEAKNHADVEKLEISETYNRLRKEISKLDGPEALGESYSWGNGQSTFGHLIGGYDAGYYGYLSSQVYSADMFHSVFKSNPMNGTEGRRYRHTVLERGGSQDEMQTLEDFLGRKPSTEAFYKELGLN
;
A
#
# COMPACT_ATOMS: atom_id res chain seq x y z
N ASN A 1 -5.81 -0.78 8.52
CA ASN A 1 -5.58 -1.69 9.67
C ASN A 1 -5.80 -0.89 10.96
N PHE A 2 -6.32 -1.49 12.03
CA PHE A 2 -6.47 -0.84 13.34
C PHE A 2 -5.83 -1.70 14.44
N ASN A 3 -4.82 -1.17 15.12
CA ASN A 3 -4.32 -1.77 16.36
C ASN A 3 -5.39 -1.64 17.46
N LEU A 4 -5.83 -2.76 18.01
CA LEU A 4 -6.81 -2.81 19.11
C LEU A 4 -6.12 -2.99 20.47
N GLN A 5 -5.00 -3.72 20.48
CA GLN A 5 -4.20 -3.96 21.68
C GLN A 5 -2.73 -4.04 21.29
N PRO A 6 -1.84 -3.26 21.93
CA PRO A 6 -0.42 -3.36 21.67
C PRO A 6 0.19 -4.57 22.38
N GLY A 7 1.21 -5.17 21.76
CA GLY A 7 2.07 -6.16 22.41
C GLY A 7 3.25 -5.51 23.14
N TYR A 8 3.46 -5.88 24.40
CA TYR A 8 4.55 -5.35 25.24
C TYR A 8 4.87 -6.30 26.41
N ILE A 9 5.92 -6.02 27.17
CA ILE A 9 6.28 -6.74 28.40
C ILE A 9 5.74 -5.97 29.61
N ASP A 10 4.91 -6.60 30.43
CA ASP A 10 4.36 -5.97 31.64
C ASP A 10 5.37 -5.94 32.80
N GLU A 11 4.98 -5.30 33.91
CA GLU A 11 5.82 -5.13 35.12
C GLU A 11 6.27 -6.45 35.76
N ASN A 12 5.57 -7.55 35.48
CA ASN A 12 5.91 -8.90 35.97
C ASN A 12 6.77 -9.68 34.96
N GLY A 13 7.23 -9.03 33.89
CA GLY A 13 8.00 -9.67 32.82
C GLY A 13 7.16 -10.53 31.87
N LYS A 14 5.83 -10.45 31.93
CA LYS A 14 4.94 -11.28 31.10
C LYS A 14 4.57 -10.55 29.81
N ARG A 15 4.59 -11.30 28.69
CA ARG A 15 4.19 -10.79 27.39
C ARG A 15 2.67 -10.60 27.31
N ARG A 16 2.25 -9.38 26.98
CA ARG A 16 0.91 -9.07 26.49
C ARG A 16 0.89 -9.25 24.97
N TYR A 17 -0.07 -10.01 24.45
CA TYR A 17 -0.17 -10.29 23.01
C TYR A 17 -0.96 -9.21 22.29
N PRO A 18 -0.60 -8.86 21.04
CA PRO A 18 -1.32 -7.84 20.29
C PRO A 18 -2.65 -8.35 19.75
N ALA A 19 -3.53 -7.42 19.42
CA ALA A 19 -4.76 -7.68 18.69
C ALA A 19 -4.97 -6.58 17.64
N THR A 20 -5.36 -6.99 16.43
CA THR A 20 -5.47 -6.11 15.27
C THR A 20 -6.76 -6.37 14.51
N ALA A 21 -7.34 -5.33 13.92
CA ALA A 21 -8.48 -5.44 13.03
C ALA A 21 -8.12 -5.01 11.61
N LEU A 22 -8.34 -5.92 10.66
CA LEU A 22 -8.29 -5.62 9.24
C LEU A 22 -9.67 -5.15 8.77
N VAL A 23 -9.78 -3.94 8.25
CA VAL A 23 -11.04 -3.37 7.78
C VAL A 23 -10.92 -3.05 6.31
N CYS A 24 -11.69 -3.75 5.48
CA CYS A 24 -11.76 -3.54 4.04
C CYS A 24 -13.23 -3.54 3.60
N ASN A 25 -13.54 -2.80 2.53
CA ASN A 25 -14.90 -2.67 2.01
C ASN A 25 -15.05 -3.38 0.66
N PHE A 26 -15.03 -4.71 0.68
CA PHE A 26 -15.23 -5.54 -0.51
C PHE A 26 -16.71 -5.91 -0.70
N SER A 27 -17.08 -6.20 -1.95
CA SER A 27 -18.42 -6.66 -2.29
C SER A 27 -18.77 -7.93 -1.50
N LYS A 28 -19.91 -7.95 -0.81
CA LYS A 28 -20.35 -9.13 -0.06
C LYS A 28 -20.78 -10.26 -1.02
N PRO A 29 -20.51 -11.54 -0.67
CA PRO A 29 -21.08 -12.65 -1.41
C PRO A 29 -22.61 -12.66 -1.29
N THR A 30 -23.27 -13.21 -2.31
CA THR A 30 -24.70 -13.51 -2.34
C THR A 30 -24.89 -15.03 -2.49
N PRO A 31 -26.11 -15.57 -2.28
CA PRO A 31 -26.36 -17.00 -2.48
C PRO A 31 -26.01 -17.52 -3.88
N LYS A 32 -26.09 -16.66 -4.91
CA LYS A 32 -25.85 -17.04 -6.32
C LYS A 32 -24.48 -16.60 -6.84
N LYS A 33 -23.83 -15.61 -6.22
CA LYS A 33 -22.56 -15.05 -6.70
C LYS A 33 -21.61 -14.84 -5.53
N PRO A 34 -20.39 -15.42 -5.54
CA PRO A 34 -19.41 -15.16 -4.50
C PRO A 34 -18.89 -13.72 -4.57
N SER A 35 -18.16 -13.30 -3.54
CA SER A 35 -17.36 -12.08 -3.61
C SER A 35 -16.21 -12.29 -4.59
N LEU A 36 -16.16 -11.49 -5.64
CA LEU A 36 -15.10 -11.52 -6.64
C LEU A 36 -14.34 -10.21 -6.54
N LEU A 37 -13.07 -10.30 -6.15
CA LEU A 37 -12.20 -9.14 -6.01
C LEU A 37 -11.57 -8.79 -7.36
N LYS A 38 -11.56 -7.50 -7.68
CA LYS A 38 -10.68 -6.94 -8.71
C LYS A 38 -9.23 -7.03 -8.24
N HIS A 39 -8.30 -6.92 -9.19
CA HIS A 39 -6.87 -7.03 -8.88
C HIS A 39 -6.39 -5.94 -7.92
N ASP A 40 -6.86 -4.70 -8.07
CA ASP A 40 -6.57 -3.58 -7.16
C ASP A 40 -7.13 -3.81 -5.74
N GLU A 41 -8.26 -4.49 -5.61
CA GLU A 41 -8.81 -4.90 -4.30
C GLU A 41 -7.94 -5.99 -3.65
N VAL A 42 -7.35 -6.91 -4.43
CA VAL A 42 -6.39 -7.89 -3.92
C VAL A 42 -5.08 -7.22 -3.47
N VAL A 43 -4.57 -6.25 -4.24
CA VAL A 43 -3.41 -5.44 -3.86
C VAL A 43 -3.68 -4.69 -2.55
N THR A 44 -4.84 -4.06 -2.44
CA THR A 44 -5.28 -3.37 -1.21
C THR A 44 -5.35 -4.34 -0.01
N LEU A 45 -5.89 -5.55 -0.22
CA LEU A 45 -5.92 -6.57 0.84
C LEU A 45 -4.51 -6.93 1.31
N PHE A 46 -3.55 -7.12 0.39
CA PHE A 46 -2.17 -7.45 0.74
C PHE A 46 -1.45 -6.30 1.44
N HIS A 47 -1.69 -5.06 1.02
CA HIS A 47 -1.20 -3.86 1.70
C HIS A 47 -1.65 -3.85 3.17
N GLU A 48 -2.96 -3.97 3.39
CA GLU A 48 -3.54 -3.94 4.73
C GLU A 48 -3.11 -5.14 5.58
N LEU A 49 -2.93 -6.32 4.96
CA LEU A 49 -2.37 -7.50 5.61
C LEU A 49 -0.93 -7.24 6.05
N GLY A 50 -0.13 -6.48 5.30
CA GLY A 50 1.22 -6.13 5.71
C GLY A 50 1.26 -5.36 7.02
N HIS A 51 0.39 -4.35 7.16
CA HIS A 51 0.20 -3.65 8.44
C HIS A 51 -0.24 -4.59 9.55
N GLY A 52 -1.24 -5.45 9.28
CA GLY A 52 -1.73 -6.42 10.26
C GLY A 52 -0.69 -7.44 10.70
N ILE A 53 0.14 -7.94 9.79
CA ILE A 53 1.24 -8.86 10.11
C ILE A 53 2.31 -8.13 10.92
N HIS A 54 2.69 -6.90 10.53
CA HIS A 54 3.66 -6.09 11.29
C HIS A 54 3.21 -5.89 12.74
N ASP A 55 1.93 -5.56 12.94
CA ASP A 55 1.31 -5.43 14.25
C ASP A 55 1.37 -6.73 15.07
N LEU A 56 0.91 -7.83 14.48
CA LEU A 56 0.81 -9.12 15.17
C LEU A 56 2.16 -9.72 15.55
N VAL A 57 3.18 -9.56 14.71
CA VAL A 57 4.49 -10.17 14.95
C VAL A 57 5.43 -9.30 15.76
N SER A 58 5.18 -7.98 15.85
CA SER A 58 6.01 -7.04 16.62
C SER A 58 6.32 -7.52 18.04
N ARG A 59 7.58 -7.40 18.48
CA ARG A 59 8.04 -7.82 19.81
C ARG A 59 8.84 -6.71 20.49
N THR A 60 8.13 -5.76 21.09
CA THR A 60 8.73 -4.66 21.82
C THR A 60 8.57 -4.80 23.34
N THR A 61 9.48 -4.16 24.09
CA THR A 61 9.37 -4.05 25.56
C THR A 61 8.27 -3.06 25.94
N TYR A 62 8.23 -1.90 25.27
CA TYR A 62 7.29 -0.81 25.56
C TYR A 62 6.20 -0.72 24.49
N SER A 63 4.96 -0.49 24.93
CA SER A 63 3.79 -0.36 24.04
C SER A 63 3.91 0.79 23.05
N ARG A 64 4.60 1.89 23.43
CA ARG A 64 4.84 3.05 22.55
C ARG A 64 5.51 2.69 21.22
N PHE A 65 6.30 1.62 21.20
CA PHE A 65 7.05 1.18 20.01
C PHE A 65 6.40 0.00 19.29
N HIS A 66 5.22 -0.44 19.74
CA HIS A 66 4.61 -1.65 19.22
C HIS A 66 4.05 -1.48 17.82
N GLY A 67 4.16 -2.54 17.00
CA GLY A 67 3.48 -2.64 15.72
C GLY A 67 3.99 -1.63 14.73
N THR A 68 3.07 -0.98 14.04
CA THR A 68 3.32 0.07 13.06
C THR A 68 3.69 1.42 13.68
N SER A 69 4.01 1.48 14.98
CA SER A 69 4.48 2.70 15.66
C SER A 69 5.94 3.03 15.31
N THR A 70 6.28 3.02 14.02
CA THR A 70 7.59 3.36 13.44
C THR A 70 7.61 4.83 13.00
N VAL A 71 8.74 5.29 12.45
CA VAL A 71 8.79 6.57 11.75
C VAL A 71 7.83 6.58 10.55
N ARG A 72 7.28 7.77 10.25
CA ARG A 72 6.17 7.95 9.29
C ARG A 72 6.57 7.63 7.85
N ASP A 73 7.83 7.85 7.51
CA ASP A 73 8.43 7.61 6.21
C ASP A 73 8.92 6.16 6.00
N PHE A 74 8.77 5.31 7.02
CA PHE A 74 9.02 3.86 6.95
C PHE A 74 7.77 2.99 7.10
N VAL A 75 6.72 3.50 7.75
CA VAL A 75 5.57 2.69 8.18
C VAL A 75 4.88 1.94 7.02
N GLU A 76 4.91 2.51 5.80
CA GLU A 76 4.31 1.90 4.61
C GLU A 76 5.25 0.92 3.89
N ALA A 77 6.54 0.89 4.22
CA ALA A 77 7.48 0.04 3.50
C ALA A 77 7.15 -1.47 3.66
N PRO A 78 6.77 -1.97 4.86
CA PRO A 78 6.30 -3.34 5.02
C PRO A 78 5.03 -3.71 4.23
N SER A 79 4.04 -2.82 4.17
CA SER A 79 2.78 -3.04 3.46
C SER A 79 2.97 -3.01 1.95
N GLN A 80 3.66 -2.00 1.44
CA GLN A 80 4.00 -1.87 0.03
C GLN A 80 4.91 -3.00 -0.47
N MET A 81 5.81 -3.53 0.38
CA MET A 81 6.64 -4.67 -0.01
C MET A 81 5.77 -5.88 -0.34
N LEU A 82 4.72 -6.14 0.47
CA LEU A 82 3.83 -7.28 0.28
C LEU A 82 2.92 -7.15 -0.96
N GLU A 83 2.64 -5.93 -1.44
CA GLU A 83 1.92 -5.73 -2.71
C GLU A 83 2.61 -6.40 -3.90
N ASN A 84 3.94 -6.54 -3.86
CA ASN A 84 4.71 -7.19 -4.93
C ASN A 84 4.31 -8.67 -5.16
N TRP A 85 3.74 -9.35 -4.15
CA TRP A 85 3.23 -10.72 -4.33
C TRP A 85 2.03 -10.73 -5.29
N CYS A 86 1.20 -9.69 -5.29
CA CYS A 86 0.08 -9.55 -6.22
C CYS A 86 0.50 -9.32 -7.67
N TRP A 87 1.79 -9.05 -7.91
CA TRP A 87 2.38 -8.85 -9.23
C TRP A 87 3.38 -9.94 -9.62
N THR A 88 3.44 -11.04 -8.84
CA THR A 88 4.35 -12.15 -9.12
C THR A 88 3.57 -13.32 -9.72
N ALA A 89 3.93 -13.75 -10.94
CA ALA A 89 3.18 -14.72 -11.74
C ALA A 89 2.86 -16.03 -10.98
N SER A 90 3.83 -16.61 -10.28
CA SER A 90 3.62 -17.83 -9.50
C SER A 90 2.62 -17.62 -8.34
N GLN A 91 2.58 -16.43 -7.76
CA GLN A 91 1.70 -16.08 -6.65
C GLN A 91 0.29 -15.76 -7.15
N LEU A 92 0.16 -15.02 -8.26
CA LEU A 92 -1.12 -14.81 -8.93
C LEU A 92 -1.82 -16.13 -9.26
N ARG A 93 -1.06 -17.12 -9.75
CA ARG A 93 -1.58 -18.47 -9.98
C ARG A 93 -2.03 -19.15 -8.68
N SER A 94 -1.22 -19.05 -7.62
CA SER A 94 -1.54 -19.68 -6.33
C SER A 94 -2.73 -19.05 -5.62
N LEU A 95 -2.96 -17.75 -5.81
CA LEU A 95 -4.03 -16.99 -5.17
C LEU A 95 -5.36 -17.06 -5.92
N SER A 96 -5.37 -17.61 -7.14
CA SER A 96 -6.54 -17.60 -8.02
C SER A 96 -7.12 -19.00 -8.27
N LYS A 97 -8.44 -19.06 -8.25
CA LYS A 97 -9.24 -20.20 -8.69
C LYS A 97 -10.55 -19.69 -9.25
N HIS A 98 -10.94 -20.18 -10.43
CA HIS A 98 -12.19 -19.75 -11.04
C HIS A 98 -13.38 -20.21 -10.18
N TYR A 99 -14.31 -19.29 -9.90
CA TYR A 99 -15.36 -19.49 -8.91
C TYR A 99 -16.36 -20.61 -9.26
N SER A 100 -16.50 -20.94 -10.56
CA SER A 100 -17.32 -22.07 -11.04
C SER A 100 -16.80 -23.45 -10.59
N TYR A 101 -15.62 -23.53 -9.97
CA TYR A 101 -15.07 -24.76 -9.40
C TYR A 101 -15.25 -24.86 -7.88
N LEU A 102 -15.94 -23.91 -7.25
CA LEU A 102 -16.16 -23.92 -5.80
C LEU A 102 -17.47 -24.62 -5.39
N SER A 103 -18.52 -24.57 -6.22
CA SER A 103 -19.78 -25.31 -5.99
C SER A 103 -20.60 -25.50 -7.27
N PRO A 104 -21.54 -26.47 -7.31
CA PRO A 104 -22.48 -26.62 -8.42
C PRO A 104 -23.33 -25.38 -8.68
N GLU A 105 -23.75 -24.65 -7.65
CA GLU A 105 -24.56 -23.43 -7.77
C GLU A 105 -23.81 -22.29 -8.46
N TYR A 106 -22.51 -22.16 -8.17
CA TYR A 106 -21.66 -21.18 -8.84
C TYR A 106 -21.32 -21.57 -10.28
N GLN A 107 -21.19 -22.87 -10.55
CA GLN A 107 -21.08 -23.36 -11.93
C GLN A 107 -22.33 -22.99 -12.73
N SER A 108 -23.52 -23.32 -12.24
CA SER A 108 -24.78 -23.00 -12.91
C SER A 108 -24.95 -21.48 -13.09
N THR A 109 -24.52 -20.67 -12.10
CA THR A 109 -24.57 -19.22 -12.23
C THR A 109 -23.63 -18.70 -13.31
N TYR A 110 -22.41 -19.25 -13.40
CA TYR A 110 -21.49 -18.90 -14.48
C TYR A 110 -22.09 -19.24 -15.85
N GLU A 111 -22.59 -20.46 -16.03
CA GLU A 111 -23.18 -20.95 -17.29
C GLU A 111 -24.37 -20.10 -17.75
N LEU A 112 -25.18 -19.58 -16.82
CA LEU A 112 -26.29 -18.67 -17.14
C LEU A 112 -25.86 -17.25 -17.52
N SER A 113 -24.66 -16.84 -17.11
CA SER A 113 -24.14 -15.47 -17.33
C SER A 113 -23.12 -15.37 -18.46
N SER A 114 -22.52 -16.49 -18.85
CA SER A 114 -21.48 -16.58 -19.87
C SER A 114 -22.10 -16.72 -21.25
N SER A 115 -21.57 -16.00 -22.24
CA SER A 115 -21.87 -16.24 -23.66
C SER A 115 -21.08 -17.43 -24.23
N ASP A 116 -20.09 -17.92 -23.49
CA ASP A 116 -19.30 -19.11 -23.83
C ASP A 116 -19.91 -20.35 -23.14
N ALA A 117 -20.20 -21.38 -23.92
CA ALA A 117 -20.77 -22.64 -23.46
C ALA A 117 -19.75 -23.53 -22.72
N SER A 118 -18.46 -23.16 -22.74
CA SER A 118 -17.39 -23.92 -22.09
C SER A 118 -17.08 -23.39 -20.69
N LYS A 119 -16.88 -24.33 -19.75
CA LYS A 119 -16.38 -24.01 -18.42
C LYS A 119 -14.92 -23.52 -18.56
N PRO A 120 -14.55 -22.36 -17.99
CA PRO A 120 -13.21 -21.80 -18.12
C PRO A 120 -12.21 -22.66 -17.34
N SER A 121 -10.91 -22.44 -17.56
CA SER A 121 -9.87 -23.10 -16.75
C SER A 121 -10.05 -22.87 -15.25
N GLU A 122 -9.76 -23.90 -14.44
CA GLU A 122 -9.80 -23.79 -12.97
C GLU A 122 -8.77 -22.78 -12.45
N HIS A 123 -7.59 -22.75 -13.06
CA HIS A 123 -6.52 -21.81 -12.75
C HIS A 123 -6.45 -20.70 -13.78
N MET A 124 -6.00 -19.51 -13.35
CA MET A 124 -5.78 -18.39 -14.25
C MET A 124 -4.80 -18.78 -15.37
N PRO A 125 -5.17 -18.58 -16.65
CA PRO A 125 -4.29 -18.83 -17.79
C PRO A 125 -3.00 -18.00 -17.76
N ASP A 126 -1.92 -18.55 -18.29
CA ASP A 126 -0.57 -17.96 -18.25
C ASP A 126 -0.50 -16.63 -19.02
N ASP A 127 -1.18 -16.58 -20.17
CA ASP A 127 -1.30 -15.37 -20.99
C ASP A 127 -2.06 -14.25 -20.24
N LEU A 128 -3.10 -14.60 -19.49
CA LEU A 128 -3.81 -13.64 -18.65
C LEU A 128 -2.94 -13.14 -17.49
N ILE A 129 -2.19 -14.03 -16.83
CA ILE A 129 -1.22 -13.65 -15.78
C ILE A 129 -0.17 -12.70 -16.35
N ASP A 130 0.42 -13.04 -17.49
CA ASP A 130 1.43 -12.21 -18.16
C ASP A 130 0.87 -10.84 -18.54
N ASN A 131 -0.38 -10.78 -19.01
CA ASN A 131 -1.05 -9.53 -19.31
C ASN A 131 -1.26 -8.68 -18.04
N ILE A 132 -1.74 -9.27 -16.94
CA ILE A 132 -1.86 -8.55 -15.66
C ILE A 132 -0.50 -7.99 -15.24
N VAL A 133 0.55 -8.81 -15.20
CA VAL A 133 1.89 -8.37 -14.78
C VAL A 133 2.42 -7.24 -15.67
N LYS A 134 2.22 -7.31 -16.99
CA LYS A 134 2.62 -6.23 -17.93
C LYS A 134 1.88 -4.91 -17.70
N THR A 135 0.66 -4.96 -17.17
CA THR A 135 -0.13 -3.75 -16.88
C THR A 135 0.29 -3.02 -15.61
N ARG A 136 1.18 -3.61 -14.79
CA ARG A 136 1.61 -3.04 -13.50
C ARG A 136 1.98 -1.56 -13.58
N HIS A 137 2.67 -1.17 -14.65
CA HIS A 137 3.26 0.16 -14.81
C HIS A 137 2.45 1.08 -15.74
N VAL A 138 1.23 0.70 -16.11
CA VAL A 138 0.35 1.54 -16.93
C VAL A 138 -0.08 2.75 -16.11
N ASN A 139 0.20 3.95 -16.63
CA ASN A 139 -0.08 5.24 -15.99
C ASN A 139 0.74 5.56 -14.71
N ASP A 140 1.81 4.80 -14.42
CA ASP A 140 2.63 5.01 -13.22
C ASP A 140 3.16 6.43 -13.08
N ALA A 141 3.55 7.07 -14.19
CA ALA A 141 4.01 8.45 -14.15
C ALA A 141 2.93 9.41 -13.60
N LEU A 142 1.70 9.33 -14.14
CA LEU A 142 0.59 10.16 -13.68
C LEU A 142 0.16 9.80 -12.25
N PHE A 143 0.20 8.52 -11.90
CA PHE A 143 -0.05 8.07 -10.53
C PHE A 143 0.95 8.68 -9.55
N ASN A 144 2.25 8.58 -9.83
CA ASN A 144 3.31 9.13 -8.97
C ASN A 144 3.28 10.66 -8.92
N LEU A 145 3.00 11.35 -10.03
CA LEU A 145 2.78 12.80 -10.03
C LEU A 145 1.59 13.21 -9.15
N ARG A 146 0.54 12.38 -9.08
CA ARG A 146 -0.58 12.62 -8.15
C ARG A 146 -0.17 12.38 -6.68
N GLN A 147 0.67 11.38 -6.40
CA GLN A 147 1.22 11.18 -5.05
C GLN A 147 2.10 12.37 -4.64
N LEU A 148 2.93 12.89 -5.56
CA LEU A 148 3.73 14.09 -5.36
C LEU A 148 2.85 15.33 -5.12
N HIS A 149 1.73 15.46 -5.85
CA HIS A 149 0.76 16.53 -5.60
C HIS A 149 0.25 16.52 -4.17
N PHE A 150 -0.16 15.35 -3.66
CA PHE A 150 -0.60 15.22 -2.28
C PHE A 150 0.51 15.52 -1.27
N GLY A 151 1.71 14.96 -1.46
CA GLY A 151 2.85 15.21 -0.55
C GLY A 151 3.28 16.68 -0.53
N ILE A 152 3.37 17.32 -1.70
CA ILE A 152 3.75 18.73 -1.81
C ILE A 152 2.66 19.63 -1.23
N PHE A 153 1.38 19.34 -1.48
CA PHE A 153 0.29 20.10 -0.88
C PHE A 153 0.28 19.97 0.64
N ASP A 154 0.44 18.75 1.17
CA ASP A 154 0.54 18.48 2.61
C ASP A 154 1.68 19.29 3.26
N MET A 155 2.88 19.27 2.69
CA MET A 155 3.98 20.11 3.19
C MET A 155 3.67 21.61 3.07
N THR A 156 3.11 22.05 1.94
CA THR A 156 2.79 23.47 1.71
C THR A 156 1.87 24.05 2.77
N VAL A 157 0.85 23.30 3.20
CA VAL A 157 -0.10 23.79 4.23
C VAL A 157 0.45 23.69 5.65
N HIS A 158 1.42 22.80 5.91
CA HIS A 158 2.02 22.58 7.22
C HIS A 158 3.36 23.32 7.44
N GLU A 159 3.92 23.96 6.42
CA GLU A 159 5.17 24.75 6.50
C GLU A 159 4.95 26.25 6.74
N ALA A 160 3.70 26.69 6.88
CA ALA A 160 3.39 28.09 7.16
C ALA A 160 4.06 28.56 8.47
N LYS A 161 4.63 29.77 8.44
CA LYS A 161 5.44 30.30 9.55
C LYS A 161 4.65 30.49 10.85
N ASN A 162 3.37 30.81 10.73
CA ASN A 162 2.46 31.04 11.85
C ASN A 162 1.01 30.83 11.42
N HIS A 163 0.11 30.77 12.40
CA HIS A 163 -1.32 30.51 12.17
C HIS A 163 -1.99 31.54 11.25
N ALA A 164 -1.66 32.83 11.41
CA ALA A 164 -2.25 33.90 10.61
C ALA A 164 -1.87 33.84 9.13
N ASP A 165 -0.76 33.17 8.79
CA ASP A 165 -0.39 32.92 7.39
C ASP A 165 -1.21 31.76 6.80
N VAL A 166 -1.53 30.73 7.59
CA VAL A 166 -2.41 29.62 7.17
C VAL A 166 -3.83 30.12 6.93
N GLU A 167 -4.37 30.96 7.83
CA GLU A 167 -5.73 31.51 7.70
C GLU A 167 -5.94 32.34 6.42
N LYS A 168 -4.85 32.88 5.85
CA LYS A 168 -4.87 33.66 4.60
C LYS A 168 -4.60 32.81 3.36
N LEU A 169 -4.29 31.53 3.53
CA LEU A 169 -4.00 30.66 2.41
C LEU A 169 -5.31 30.37 1.68
N GLU A 170 -5.34 30.64 0.37
CA GLU A 170 -6.43 30.17 -0.50
C GLU A 170 -6.24 28.67 -0.73
N ILE A 171 -6.67 27.86 0.24
CA ILE A 171 -6.34 26.43 0.31
C ILE A 171 -6.83 25.67 -0.94
N SER A 172 -8.07 25.92 -1.38
CA SER A 172 -8.63 25.28 -2.58
C SER A 172 -7.86 25.65 -3.84
N GLU A 173 -7.50 26.94 -4.00
CA GLU A 173 -6.71 27.37 -5.14
C GLU A 173 -5.31 26.78 -5.12
N THR A 174 -4.67 26.75 -3.94
CA THR A 174 -3.34 26.16 -3.75
C THR A 174 -3.35 24.68 -4.14
N TYR A 175 -4.35 23.93 -3.68
CA TYR A 175 -4.53 22.53 -4.05
C TYR A 175 -4.67 22.34 -5.57
N ASN A 176 -5.56 23.09 -6.21
CA ASN A 176 -5.83 22.94 -7.65
C ASN A 176 -4.68 23.43 -8.53
N ARG A 177 -3.97 24.50 -8.11
CA ARG A 177 -2.78 25.02 -8.80
C ARG A 177 -1.63 24.03 -8.74
N LEU A 178 -1.32 23.50 -7.56
CA LEU A 178 -0.30 22.45 -7.40
C LEU A 178 -0.64 21.20 -8.21
N ARG A 179 -1.92 20.81 -8.27
CA ARG A 179 -2.36 19.68 -9.12
C ARG A 179 -1.94 19.91 -10.57
N LYS A 180 -2.28 21.08 -11.14
CA LYS A 180 -1.94 21.43 -12.53
C LYS A 180 -0.42 21.49 -12.72
N GLU A 181 0.29 22.18 -11.83
CA GLU A 181 1.73 22.38 -11.93
C GLU A 181 2.51 21.07 -11.88
N ILE A 182 2.09 20.12 -11.05
CA ILE A 182 2.79 18.85 -10.85
C ILE A 182 2.36 17.83 -11.89
N SER A 183 1.05 17.59 -12.06
CA SER A 183 0.55 16.56 -12.98
C SER A 183 0.58 16.98 -14.46
N LYS A 184 0.74 18.29 -14.74
CA LYS A 184 0.62 18.89 -16.08
C LYS A 184 -0.73 18.63 -16.77
N LEU A 185 -1.76 18.29 -15.99
CA LEU A 185 -3.11 18.11 -16.48
C LEU A 185 -3.92 19.39 -16.28
N ASP A 186 -4.40 19.94 -17.39
CA ASP A 186 -5.35 21.04 -17.38
C ASP A 186 -6.64 20.65 -16.65
N GLY A 187 -7.10 21.55 -15.78
CA GLY A 187 -8.44 21.55 -15.22
C GLY A 187 -9.35 22.61 -15.87
N PRO A 188 -10.47 22.93 -15.23
CA PRO A 188 -11.40 23.98 -15.67
C PRO A 188 -10.77 25.35 -15.93
N GLU A 189 -9.58 25.64 -15.40
CA GLU A 189 -8.86 26.88 -15.71
C GLU A 189 -8.47 27.01 -17.20
N ALA A 190 -8.35 25.89 -17.93
CA ALA A 190 -8.16 25.93 -19.39
C ALA A 190 -9.41 26.42 -20.14
N LEU A 191 -10.58 26.41 -19.48
CA LEU A 191 -11.84 26.95 -19.97
C LEU A 191 -12.12 28.36 -19.44
N GLY A 192 -11.17 28.96 -18.72
CA GLY A 192 -11.28 30.32 -18.17
C GLY A 192 -11.84 30.40 -16.74
N GLU A 193 -12.03 29.29 -16.04
CA GLU A 193 -12.42 29.29 -14.63
C GLU A 193 -11.24 29.65 -13.70
N SER A 194 -11.53 30.19 -12.52
CA SER A 194 -10.52 30.40 -11.46
C SER A 194 -10.13 29.07 -10.81
N TYR A 195 -8.96 29.00 -10.16
CA TYR A 195 -8.52 27.79 -9.43
C TYR A 195 -9.39 27.44 -8.21
N SER A 196 -10.44 28.18 -7.91
CA SER A 196 -11.38 27.91 -6.82
C SER A 196 -12.51 26.93 -7.22
N TRP A 197 -12.44 26.33 -8.42
CA TRP A 197 -13.48 25.46 -9.00
C TRP A 197 -13.76 24.16 -8.22
N GLY A 198 -12.85 23.73 -7.33
CA GLY A 198 -12.98 22.47 -6.59
C GLY A 198 -12.31 22.49 -5.22
N ASN A 199 -12.76 21.60 -4.33
CA ASN A 199 -12.29 21.50 -2.94
C ASN A 199 -11.72 20.09 -2.65
N GLY A 200 -10.79 19.62 -3.50
CA GLY A 200 -10.24 18.26 -3.40
C GLY A 200 -9.51 17.98 -2.08
N GLN A 201 -8.91 19.00 -1.48
CA GLN A 201 -8.30 18.90 -0.16
C GLN A 201 -9.30 18.55 0.95
N SER A 202 -10.58 18.93 0.82
CA SER A 202 -11.60 18.67 1.84
C SER A 202 -11.98 17.19 1.92
N THR A 203 -11.59 16.38 0.93
CA THR A 203 -11.75 14.92 0.94
C THR A 203 -10.44 14.19 1.21
N PHE A 204 -9.36 14.93 1.45
CA PHE A 204 -8.05 14.39 1.72
C PHE A 204 -7.87 14.09 3.22
N GLY A 205 -8.47 12.97 3.65
CA GLY A 205 -8.56 12.59 5.07
C GLY A 205 -7.21 12.43 5.78
N HIS A 206 -6.11 12.16 5.06
CA HIS A 206 -4.77 12.00 5.65
C HIS A 206 -4.31 13.24 6.43
N LEU A 207 -4.68 14.45 5.99
CA LEU A 207 -4.33 15.71 6.63
C LEU A 207 -4.88 15.84 8.07
N ILE A 208 -5.92 15.08 8.41
CA ILE A 208 -6.55 15.08 9.74
C ILE A 208 -6.57 13.68 10.37
N GLY A 209 -5.95 12.70 9.71
CA GLY A 209 -5.92 11.30 10.10
C GLY A 209 -4.62 10.88 10.81
N GLY A 210 -3.78 11.84 11.20
CA GLY A 210 -2.47 11.61 11.80
C GLY A 210 -1.34 11.39 10.78
N TYR A 211 -1.58 11.71 9.51
CA TYR A 211 -0.56 11.74 8.43
C TYR A 211 -0.22 13.17 8.00
N ASP A 212 -0.68 14.18 8.76
CA ASP A 212 -0.32 15.59 8.58
C ASP A 212 1.21 15.78 8.57
N ALA A 213 1.70 16.54 7.59
CA ALA A 213 3.13 16.73 7.31
C ALA A 213 3.91 15.40 7.14
N GLY A 214 3.23 14.37 6.65
CA GLY A 214 3.74 13.00 6.60
C GLY A 214 3.39 12.24 5.32
N TYR A 215 2.60 12.82 4.41
CA TYR A 215 2.12 12.10 3.22
C TYR A 215 3.24 11.71 2.26
N TYR A 216 4.35 12.48 2.23
CA TYR A 216 5.55 12.11 1.46
C TYR A 216 6.10 10.72 1.82
N GLY A 217 5.79 10.23 3.03
CA GLY A 217 6.18 8.93 3.54
C GLY A 217 5.73 7.78 2.65
N TYR A 218 4.61 7.91 1.91
CA TYR A 218 4.17 6.87 0.96
C TYR A 218 5.18 6.60 -0.16
N LEU A 219 5.71 7.66 -0.80
CA LEU A 219 6.71 7.50 -1.86
C LEU A 219 8.08 7.15 -1.28
N SER A 220 8.45 7.73 -0.14
CA SER A 220 9.71 7.39 0.56
C SER A 220 9.76 5.90 0.93
N SER A 221 8.69 5.39 1.54
CA SER A 221 8.54 3.97 1.88
C SER A 221 8.56 3.06 0.64
N GLN A 222 8.08 3.54 -0.50
CA GLN A 222 8.04 2.75 -1.73
C GLN A 222 9.46 2.47 -2.26
N VAL A 223 10.39 3.40 -2.03
CA VAL A 223 11.81 3.19 -2.33
C VAL A 223 12.37 2.01 -1.53
N TYR A 224 12.15 2.02 -0.22
CA TYR A 224 12.65 0.98 0.68
C TYR A 224 11.99 -0.37 0.41
N SER A 225 10.67 -0.37 0.15
CA SER A 225 9.93 -1.59 -0.15
C SER A 225 10.38 -2.24 -1.45
N ALA A 226 10.64 -1.45 -2.50
CA ALA A 226 11.20 -1.92 -3.75
C ALA A 226 12.60 -2.54 -3.53
N ASP A 227 13.49 -1.86 -2.79
CA ASP A 227 14.83 -2.38 -2.55
C ASP A 227 14.83 -3.69 -1.76
N MET A 228 14.00 -3.79 -0.72
CA MET A 228 13.79 -5.03 0.04
C MET A 228 13.27 -6.18 -0.85
N PHE A 229 12.23 -5.91 -1.66
CA PHE A 229 11.63 -6.94 -2.51
C PHE A 229 12.59 -7.41 -3.60
N HIS A 230 13.19 -6.48 -4.36
CA HIS A 230 14.07 -6.83 -5.48
C HIS A 230 15.37 -7.49 -5.04
N SER A 231 15.93 -7.07 -3.91
CA SER A 231 17.18 -7.64 -3.40
C SER A 231 17.00 -9.04 -2.81
N VAL A 232 15.86 -9.30 -2.15
CA VAL A 232 15.71 -10.50 -1.31
C VAL A 232 14.67 -11.49 -1.85
N PHE A 233 13.52 -10.99 -2.33
CA PHE A 233 12.35 -11.83 -2.59
C PHE A 233 12.04 -12.05 -4.07
N LYS A 234 12.49 -11.15 -4.97
CA LYS A 234 12.11 -11.21 -6.41
C LYS A 234 12.45 -12.54 -7.08
N SER A 235 13.59 -13.14 -6.74
CA SER A 235 14.03 -14.43 -7.32
C SER A 235 13.29 -15.64 -6.73
N ASN A 236 12.88 -15.56 -5.46
CA ASN A 236 12.12 -16.60 -4.78
C ASN A 236 11.22 -16.00 -3.70
N PRO A 237 9.99 -15.57 -4.05
CA PRO A 237 9.08 -14.88 -3.12
C PRO A 237 8.58 -15.78 -1.98
N MET A 238 8.74 -17.10 -2.09
CA MET A 238 8.32 -18.06 -1.06
C MET A 238 9.51 -18.64 -0.28
N ASN A 239 10.67 -17.97 -0.32
CA ASN A 239 11.81 -18.35 0.49
C ASN A 239 11.50 -18.17 1.99
N GLY A 240 11.20 -19.27 2.68
CA GLY A 240 10.85 -19.26 4.11
C GLY A 240 11.97 -18.79 5.04
N THR A 241 13.24 -18.96 4.65
CA THR A 241 14.38 -18.44 5.40
C THR A 241 14.40 -16.93 5.37
N GLU A 242 14.27 -16.34 4.17
CA GLU A 242 14.20 -14.88 4.01
C GLU A 242 12.93 -14.29 4.63
N GLY A 243 11.80 -14.98 4.55
CA GLY A 243 10.57 -14.57 5.22
C GLY A 243 10.72 -14.50 6.74
N ARG A 244 11.44 -15.46 7.36
CA ARG A 244 11.78 -15.40 8.79
C ARG A 244 12.78 -14.29 9.09
N ARG A 245 13.78 -14.07 8.22
CA ARG A 245 14.75 -12.99 8.37
C ARG A 245 14.07 -11.62 8.34
N TYR A 246 13.16 -11.41 7.39
CA TYR A 246 12.32 -10.20 7.29
C TYR A 246 11.47 -10.00 8.55
N ARG A 247 10.79 -11.04 9.01
CA ARG A 247 10.03 -10.98 10.28
C ARG A 247 10.92 -10.52 11.44
N HIS A 248 12.05 -11.18 11.69
CA HIS A 248 12.87 -10.90 12.87
C HIS A 248 13.62 -9.56 12.80
N THR A 249 14.03 -9.16 11.60
CA THR A 249 14.87 -7.98 11.40
C THR A 249 14.02 -6.73 11.23
N VAL A 250 12.94 -6.82 10.44
CA VAL A 250 12.12 -5.66 10.07
C VAL A 250 10.90 -5.53 10.97
N LEU A 251 10.08 -6.58 11.03
CA LEU A 251 8.75 -6.48 11.67
C LEU A 251 8.78 -6.59 13.20
N GLU A 252 9.63 -7.47 13.75
CA GLU A 252 9.64 -7.71 15.20
C GLU A 252 10.15 -6.51 15.99
N ARG A 253 10.87 -5.58 15.35
CA ARG A 253 11.43 -4.37 15.98
C ARG A 253 10.36 -3.33 16.27
N GLY A 254 9.26 -3.27 15.53
CA GLY A 254 8.35 -2.13 15.57
C GLY A 254 9.13 -0.82 15.52
N GLY A 255 8.73 0.18 16.32
CA GLY A 255 9.47 1.44 16.47
C GLY A 255 10.62 1.44 17.48
N SER A 256 11.11 0.27 17.92
CA SER A 256 12.16 0.19 18.94
C SER A 256 13.58 0.24 18.38
N GLN A 257 13.72 0.26 17.06
CA GLN A 257 14.98 0.37 16.34
C GLN A 257 14.85 1.44 15.26
N ASP A 258 15.94 2.15 15.01
CA ASP A 258 16.07 3.08 13.88
C ASP A 258 15.82 2.35 12.54
N GLU A 259 15.06 2.97 11.65
CA GLU A 259 14.65 2.38 10.38
C GLU A 259 15.83 2.18 9.43
N MET A 260 16.81 3.08 9.42
CA MET A 260 17.99 2.94 8.58
C MET A 260 18.86 1.79 9.09
N GLN A 261 19.01 1.65 10.41
CA GLN A 261 19.64 0.44 10.98
C GLN A 261 18.87 -0.82 10.60
N THR A 262 17.54 -0.80 10.67
CA THR A 262 16.67 -1.94 10.28
C THR A 262 16.86 -2.34 8.82
N LEU A 263 16.94 -1.36 7.92
CA LEU A 263 17.18 -1.56 6.50
C LEU A 263 18.60 -2.08 6.25
N GLU A 264 19.62 -1.50 6.89
CA GLU A 264 21.01 -1.95 6.76
C GLU A 264 21.20 -3.39 7.26
N ASP A 265 20.60 -3.75 8.40
CA ASP A 265 20.63 -5.10 8.96
C ASP A 265 19.98 -6.12 8.00
N PHE A 266 18.85 -5.75 7.38
CA PHE A 266 18.11 -6.65 6.50
C PHE A 266 18.73 -6.75 5.10
N LEU A 267 19.17 -5.64 4.52
CA LEU A 267 19.77 -5.60 3.18
C LEU A 267 21.25 -6.00 3.18
N GLY A 268 21.94 -5.89 4.32
CA GLY A 268 23.40 -6.05 4.43
C GLY A 268 24.18 -4.88 3.83
N ARG A 269 23.49 -3.78 3.51
CA ARG A 269 24.02 -2.54 2.93
C ARG A 269 23.01 -1.41 3.13
N LYS A 270 23.43 -0.17 2.87
CA LYS A 270 22.52 0.97 2.81
C LYS A 270 21.42 0.75 1.75
N PRO A 271 20.19 1.25 2.00
CA PRO A 271 19.13 1.21 1.01
C PRO A 271 19.49 2.05 -0.22
N SER A 272 18.99 1.65 -1.38
CA SER A 272 19.25 2.28 -2.68
C SER A 272 17.95 2.58 -3.43
N THR A 273 17.93 3.65 -4.22
CA THR A 273 16.79 4.02 -5.09
C THR A 273 16.76 3.23 -6.40
N GLU A 274 17.80 2.48 -6.74
CA GLU A 274 17.95 1.80 -8.03
C GLU A 274 16.79 0.88 -8.36
N ALA A 275 16.33 0.08 -7.39
CA ALA A 275 15.21 -0.84 -7.60
C ALA A 275 13.91 -0.10 -7.95
N PHE A 276 13.63 0.99 -7.24
CA PHE A 276 12.46 1.83 -7.46
C PHE A 276 12.51 2.53 -8.83
N TYR A 277 13.64 3.14 -9.19
CA TYR A 277 13.80 3.77 -10.51
C TYR A 277 13.67 2.78 -11.65
N LYS A 278 14.20 1.57 -11.49
CA LYS A 278 14.01 0.50 -12.46
C LYS A 278 12.55 0.10 -12.63
N GLU A 279 11.76 0.04 -11.55
CA GLU A 279 10.31 -0.19 -11.65
C GLU A 279 9.60 0.93 -12.41
N LEU A 280 10.03 2.18 -12.25
CA LEU A 280 9.51 3.32 -13.00
C LEU A 280 10.01 3.41 -14.46
N GLY A 281 10.92 2.52 -14.88
CA GLY A 281 11.56 2.56 -16.20
C GLY A 281 12.53 3.74 -16.37
N LEU A 282 13.08 4.26 -15.28
CA LEU A 282 14.08 5.32 -15.25
C LEU A 282 15.48 4.70 -15.11
N ASN A 283 16.46 5.26 -15.84
CA ASN A 283 17.86 4.84 -15.80
C ASN A 283 18.69 5.73 -14.89
#